data_AF-A0A832AS26-F1
#
_entry.id   AF-A0A832AS26-F1
#
_cell.length_a   1.000
_cell.length_b   1.000
_cell.length_c   1.000
_cell.angle_alpha   90.00
_cell.angle_beta   90.00
_cell.angle_gamma   90.00
#
_symmetry.space_group_name_H-M   'P 1'
#
loop_
_entity.id
_entity.type
_entity.pdbx_description
1 polymer ?
#
loop_
_entity_poly.entity_id
_entity_poly.type
_entity_poly.pdbx_seq_one_letter_code
_entity_poly.pdbx_strand_id
1 'polypeptide(L)'
;MLYRSYLAPFWQAVRASLYNTTRPEGGIAVKKRLDKGFTLIELLVVIAIIAILAAILFPVFAQAREKARQSTDQSNEKQIASAYLMYLQDYDETFPLPVQSPTRF
;
A
#
# COMPACT_ATOMS: atom_id res chain seq x y z
N MET A 1 31.95 -7.50 60.01
CA MET A 1 32.02 -8.88 59.47
C MET A 1 30.74 -9.72 59.70
N LEU A 2 29.64 -9.19 60.25
CA LEU A 2 28.48 -10.02 60.65
C LEU A 2 27.26 -9.99 59.70
N TYR A 3 27.25 -9.16 58.66
CA TYR A 3 26.09 -9.03 57.75
C TYR A 3 26.07 -10.03 56.58
N ARG A 4 27.18 -10.75 56.35
CA ARG A 4 27.33 -11.66 55.19
C ARG A 4 26.83 -13.10 55.47
N SER A 5 26.59 -13.45 56.73
CA SER A 5 26.18 -14.79 57.17
C SER A 5 24.67 -15.04 57.01
N TYR A 6 23.83 -14.03 57.32
CA TYR A 6 22.36 -14.18 57.29
C TYR A 6 21.74 -14.17 55.89
N LEU A 7 22.42 -13.63 54.88
CA LEU A 7 21.88 -13.52 53.51
C LEU A 7 22.14 -14.77 52.64
N ALA A 8 23.04 -15.67 53.05
CA ALA A 8 23.41 -16.84 52.26
C ALA A 8 22.23 -17.80 51.96
N PRO A 9 21.39 -18.22 52.94
CA PRO A 9 20.28 -19.12 52.67
C PRO A 9 19.15 -18.47 51.85
N PHE A 10 18.94 -17.16 52.00
CA PHE A 10 17.96 -16.39 51.21
C PHE A 10 18.30 -16.42 49.72
N TRP A 11 19.55 -16.16 49.36
CA TRP A 11 19.99 -16.22 47.96
C TRP A 11 20.00 -17.63 47.39
N GLN A 12 20.21 -18.66 48.22
CA GLN A 12 20.08 -20.05 47.77
C GLN A 12 18.62 -20.43 47.49
N ALA A 13 17.67 -20.00 48.33
CA ALA A 13 16.24 -20.20 48.10
C ALA A 13 15.75 -19.49 46.83
N VAL A 14 16.20 -18.25 46.59
CA VAL A 14 15.89 -17.49 45.37
C VAL A 14 16.47 -18.18 44.13
N ARG A 15 17.72 -18.67 44.19
CA ARG A 15 18.35 -19.36 43.07
C ARG A 15 17.69 -20.72 42.77
N ALA A 16 17.26 -21.44 43.81
CA ALA A 16 16.52 -22.70 43.68
C ALA A 16 15.11 -22.48 43.08
N SER A 17 14.42 -21.41 43.48
CA SER A 17 13.11 -21.03 42.91
C SER A 17 13.21 -20.65 41.43
N LEU A 18 14.29 -19.95 41.05
CA LEU A 18 14.54 -19.56 39.65
C LEU A 18 14.93 -20.73 38.75
N TYR A 19 15.57 -21.78 39.27
CA TYR A 19 15.91 -22.97 38.47
C TYR A 19 14.72 -23.94 38.29
N ASN A 20 13.70 -23.88 39.15
CA ASN A 20 12.60 -24.85 39.15
C ASN A 20 11.48 -24.56 38.13
N THR A 21 11.50 -23.39 37.46
CA THR A 21 10.41 -22.94 36.56
C THR A 21 10.55 -23.40 35.10
N THR A 22 11.66 -24.04 34.71
CA THR A 22 11.92 -24.41 33.29
C THR A 22 11.87 -25.91 33.00
N ARG A 23 11.12 -26.71 33.77
CA ARG A 23 10.86 -28.12 33.42
C ARG A 23 9.59 -28.21 32.56
N PRO A 24 9.69 -28.40 31.24
CA PRO A 24 8.53 -28.73 30.43
C PRO A 24 8.12 -30.19 30.71
N GLU A 25 7.20 -30.41 31.66
CA GLU A 25 6.64 -31.73 32.01
C GLU A 25 5.61 -32.23 30.96
N GLY A 26 5.86 -31.98 29.67
CA GLY A 26 4.92 -32.32 28.61
C GLY A 26 5.46 -31.99 27.23
N GLY A 27 6.16 -32.93 26.62
CA GLY A 27 6.51 -32.86 25.21
C GLY A 27 5.26 -32.97 24.35
N ILE A 28 4.67 -31.83 23.97
CA ILE A 28 3.68 -31.79 22.90
C ILE A 28 4.38 -32.26 21.64
N ALA A 29 4.06 -33.48 21.17
CA ALA A 29 4.52 -33.97 19.89
C ALA A 29 3.96 -33.06 18.80
N VAL A 30 4.77 -32.08 18.37
CA VAL A 30 4.44 -31.21 17.26
C VAL A 30 4.41 -32.08 16.01
N LYS A 31 3.20 -32.42 15.56
CA LYS A 31 2.99 -33.11 14.29
C LYS A 31 3.60 -32.23 13.20
N LYS A 32 4.77 -32.62 12.66
CA LYS A 32 5.34 -31.97 11.48
C LYS A 32 4.26 -31.96 10.41
N ARG A 33 3.72 -30.80 10.09
CA ARG A 33 2.92 -30.64 8.89
C ARG A 33 3.91 -30.91 7.77
N LEU A 34 3.64 -31.94 6.97
CA LEU A 34 4.36 -32.15 5.73
C LEU A 34 3.91 -31.00 4.82
N ASP A 35 4.66 -29.90 4.87
CA ASP A 35 4.47 -28.79 3.96
C ASP A 35 4.76 -29.35 2.56
N LYS A 36 3.69 -29.54 1.78
CA LYS A 36 3.78 -29.85 0.36
C LYS A 36 4.45 -28.63 -0.29
N GLY A 37 5.74 -28.77 -0.63
CA GLY A 37 6.45 -27.76 -1.38
C GLY A 37 5.78 -27.54 -2.74
N PHE A 38 5.71 -26.28 -3.16
CA PHE A 38 5.22 -25.91 -4.49
C PHE A 38 6.16 -26.47 -5.55
N THR A 39 5.63 -27.14 -6.56
CA THR A 39 6.46 -27.67 -7.63
C THR A 39 6.91 -26.52 -8.55
N LEU A 40 8.13 -26.60 -9.11
CA LEU A 40 8.65 -25.57 -10.03
C LEU A 40 7.74 -25.35 -11.25
N ILE A 41 7.04 -26.39 -11.69
CA ILE A 41 6.11 -26.34 -12.82
C ILE A 41 4.86 -25.52 -12.48
N GLU A 42 4.31 -25.64 -11.27
CA GLU A 42 3.17 -24.82 -10.85
C GLU A 42 3.54 -23.34 -10.83
N LEU A 43 4.74 -22.99 -10.36
CA LEU A 43 5.19 -21.59 -10.36
C LEU A 43 5.39 -21.06 -11.78
N LEU A 44 5.96 -21.89 -12.66
CA LEU A 44 6.23 -21.53 -14.05
C LEU A 44 4.95 -21.24 -14.84
N VAL A 45 3.89 -22.03 -14.65
CA VAL A 45 2.61 -21.80 -15.31
C VAL A 45 1.98 -20.48 -14.85
N VAL A 46 2.07 -20.14 -13.56
CA VAL A 46 1.51 -18.90 -13.02
C VAL A 46 2.18 -17.67 -13.62
N ILE A 47 3.53 -17.63 -13.64
CA ILE A 47 4.25 -16.48 -14.22
C ILE A 47 3.98 -16.36 -15.72
N ALA A 48 3.79 -17.47 -16.44
CA ALA A 48 3.46 -17.45 -17.86
C ALA A 48 2.11 -16.80 -18.12
N ILE A 49 1.08 -17.14 -17.33
CA ILE A 49 -0.24 -16.52 -17.44
C ILE A 49 -0.18 -15.03 -17.08
N ILE A 50 0.51 -14.67 -15.99
CA ILE A 50 0.69 -13.27 -15.59
C ILE A 50 1.39 -12.46 -16.70
N ALA A 51 2.42 -13.02 -17.33
CA ALA A 51 3.16 -12.35 -18.41
C ALA A 51 2.26 -12.05 -19.62
N ILE A 52 1.42 -13.01 -20.04
CA ILE A 52 0.47 -12.82 -21.13
C ILE A 52 -0.54 -11.71 -20.80
N LEU A 53 -1.11 -11.75 -19.59
CA LEU A 53 -2.07 -10.73 -19.15
C LEU A 53 -1.42 -9.34 -19.07
N ALA A 54 -0.23 -9.26 -18.47
CA ALA A 54 0.52 -8.01 -18.33
C ALA A 54 0.90 -7.41 -19.69
N ALA A 55 1.30 -8.23 -20.66
CA ALA A 55 1.67 -7.78 -22.01
C ALA A 55 0.52 -7.05 -22.73
N ILE A 56 -0.73 -7.43 -22.47
CA ILE A 56 -1.92 -6.76 -23.02
C ILE A 56 -2.33 -5.58 -22.13
N LEU A 57 -2.26 -5.75 -20.81
CA LEU A 57 -2.74 -4.76 -19.85
C LEU A 57 -1.90 -3.47 -19.88
N PHE A 58 -0.57 -3.56 -19.93
CA PHE A 58 0.32 -2.39 -19.96
C PHE A 58 0.04 -1.41 -21.11
N PRO A 59 0.00 -1.82 -22.39
CA PRO A 59 -0.25 -0.89 -23.49
C PRO A 59 -1.68 -0.33 -23.45
N VAL A 60 -2.68 -1.14 -23.05
CA VAL A 60 -4.07 -0.70 -22.95
C VAL A 60 -4.25 0.30 -21.81
N PHE A 61 -3.59 0.08 -20.67
CA PHE A 61 -3.65 0.98 -19.51
C PHE A 61 -3.08 2.36 -19.82
N ALA A 62 -1.94 2.43 -20.53
CA ALA A 62 -1.35 3.70 -20.94
C ALA A 62 -2.30 4.51 -21.85
N GLN A 63 -2.92 3.84 -22.83
CA GLN A 63 -3.91 4.47 -23.72
C GLN A 63 -5.17 4.90 -22.96
N ALA A 64 -5.65 4.08 -22.01
CA ALA A 64 -6.83 4.41 -21.21
C ALA A 64 -6.58 5.65 -20.33
N ARG A 65 -5.39 5.77 -19.72
CA ARG A 65 -5.00 6.94 -18.93
C ARG A 65 -4.93 8.21 -19.78
N GLU A 66 -4.35 8.11 -20.97
CA GLU A 66 -4.30 9.22 -21.93
C GLU A 66 -5.70 9.68 -22.33
N LYS A 67 -6.58 8.74 -22.70
CA LYS A 67 -7.99 9.02 -23.02
C LYS A 67 -8.74 9.62 -21.84
N ALA A 68 -8.46 9.19 -20.61
CA ALA A 68 -9.07 9.77 -19.41
C ALA A 68 -8.68 11.24 -19.24
N ARG A 69 -7.40 11.59 -19.45
CA ARG A 69 -6.96 12.99 -19.42
C ARG A 69 -7.66 13.82 -20.50
N GLN A 70 -7.67 13.33 -21.74
CA GLN A 70 -8.35 14.01 -22.84
C GLN A 70 -9.84 14.21 -22.57
N SER A 71 -10.51 13.23 -21.96
CA SER A 71 -11.92 13.33 -21.56
C SER A 71 -12.15 14.44 -20.52
N THR A 72 -11.25 14.54 -19.53
CA THR A 72 -11.28 15.62 -18.54
C THR A 72 -11.06 16.98 -19.21
N ASP A 73 -10.05 17.11 -20.07
CA ASP A 73 -9.74 18.36 -20.77
C ASP A 73 -10.93 18.82 -21.64
N GLN A 74 -11.51 17.90 -22.42
CA GLN A 74 -12.71 18.17 -23.22
C GLN A 74 -13.92 18.58 -22.37
N SER A 75 -14.08 17.97 -21.18
CA SER A 75 -15.15 18.35 -20.26
C SER A 75 -14.96 19.78 -19.73
N ASN A 76 -13.72 20.14 -19.40
CA ASN A 76 -13.40 21.49 -18.92
C ASN A 76 -13.63 22.53 -20.02
N GLU A 77 -13.19 22.25 -21.26
CA GLU A 77 -13.43 23.13 -22.41
C GLU A 77 -14.93 23.33 -22.68
N LYS A 78 -15.73 22.26 -22.60
CA LYS A 78 -17.19 22.36 -22.74
C LYS A 78 -17.82 23.20 -21.64
N GLN A 79 -17.35 23.07 -20.39
CA GLN A 79 -17.83 23.90 -19.28
C GLN A 79 -17.49 25.37 -19.50
N ILE A 80 -16.26 25.68 -19.94
CA ILE A 80 -15.83 27.04 -20.26
C ILE A 80 -16.64 27.59 -21.44
N ALA A 81 -16.78 26.85 -22.53
CA ALA A 81 -17.57 27.26 -23.69
C ALA A 81 -19.04 27.53 -23.30
N SER A 82 -19.62 26.68 -22.46
CA SER A 82 -20.96 26.90 -21.91
C SER A 82 -21.03 28.20 -21.10
N ALA A 83 -20.02 28.51 -20.29
CA ALA A 83 -19.98 29.76 -19.53
C ALA A 83 -19.88 30.99 -20.45
N TYR A 84 -19.09 30.91 -21.52
CA TYR A 84 -19.04 31.96 -22.55
C TYR A 84 -20.40 32.15 -23.23
N LEU A 85 -21.08 31.07 -23.61
CA LEU A 85 -22.41 31.15 -24.23
C LEU A 85 -23.43 31.79 -23.30
N MET A 86 -23.42 31.44 -22.01
CA MET A 86 -24.27 32.09 -21.01
C MET A 86 -23.96 33.59 -20.89
N TYR A 87 -22.68 33.97 -20.87
CA TYR A 87 -22.28 35.37 -20.82
C TYR A 87 -22.75 36.17 -22.04
N LEU A 88 -22.58 35.63 -23.25
CA LEU A 88 -22.99 36.28 -24.50
C LEU A 88 -24.50 36.52 -24.54
N GLN A 89 -25.29 35.58 -24.02
CA GLN A 89 -26.75 35.69 -23.93
C GLN A 89 -27.18 36.82 -22.98
N ASP A 90 -26.40 37.05 -21.91
CA ASP A 90 -26.70 38.07 -20.90
C ASP A 90 -26.16 39.47 -21.28
N TYR A 91 -25.12 39.57 -22.13
CA TYR A 91 -24.38 40.81 -22.41
C TYR A 91 -24.26 41.13 -23.92
N ASP A 92 -25.38 41.34 -24.62
CA ASP A 92 -25.46 41.83 -26.01
C ASP A 92 -24.42 41.20 -26.97
N GLU A 93 -24.22 39.88 -26.87
CA GLU A 93 -23.26 39.13 -27.69
C GLU A 93 -21.79 39.61 -27.60
N THR A 94 -21.43 40.28 -26.51
CA THR A 94 -20.07 40.75 -26.26
C THR A 94 -19.27 39.71 -25.48
N PHE A 95 -18.04 39.39 -25.92
CA PHE A 95 -17.15 38.47 -25.19
C PHE A 95 -16.53 39.12 -23.94
N PRO A 96 -16.25 38.36 -22.86
CA PRO A 96 -15.62 38.91 -21.68
C PRO A 96 -14.16 39.29 -21.96
N LEU A 97 -13.73 40.41 -21.38
CA LEU A 97 -12.37 40.93 -21.56
C LEU A 97 -11.32 39.97 -20.96
N PRO A 98 -10.16 39.79 -21.61
CA PRO A 98 -9.11 38.95 -21.07
C PRO A 98 -8.60 39.52 -19.74
N VAL A 99 -8.60 38.69 -18.70
CA VAL A 99 -7.91 39.01 -17.44
C VAL A 99 -6.42 39.15 -17.73
N GLN A 100 -5.90 40.37 -17.58
CA GLN A 100 -4.46 40.61 -17.66
C GLN A 100 -3.81 40.08 -16.38
N SER A 101 -3.11 38.96 -16.48
CA SER A 101 -2.23 38.48 -15.42
C SER A 101 -0.98 39.38 -15.33
N PRO A 102 -0.54 39.82 -14.14
CA PRO A 102 0.69 40.59 -14.01
C PRO A 102 1.87 39.74 -14.48
N THR A 103 2.51 40.18 -15.58
CA THR A 103 3.68 39.54 -16.16
C THR A 103 4.82 39.53 -15.14
N ARG A 104 5.16 38.36 -14.59
CA ARG A 104 6.44 38.17 -13.89
C ARG A 104 7.47 37.72 -14.92
N PHE A 105 8.48 38.56 -15.10
CA PHE A 105 9.71 38.28 -15.85
C PHE A 105 10.53 37.19 -15.16
#